data_AF-A0A165MCS8-F1
#
_entry.id   AF-A0A165MCS8-F1
#
_cell.length_a   1.000
_cell.length_b   1.000
_cell.length_c   1.000
_cell.angle_alpha   90.00
_cell.angle_beta   90.00
_cell.angle_gamma   90.00
#
_symmetry.space_group_name_H-M   'P 1'
#
loop_
_entity.id
_entity.type
_entity.pdbx_description
1 polymer ?
#
loop_
_entity_poly.entity_id
_entity_poly.type
_entity_poly.pdbx_seq_one_letter_code
_entity_poly.pdbx_strand_id
1 'polypeptide(L)'
;MNFEQVNNWTQIQEYAFTAFRSVPRCFLLAIGIFVDMARLFRWDRSSVLVSRSFPYKTQPEPLLEFIMGLALYANGGIDPTPTAPIVLEAERDLVDKAYRKGQEDNLLPPGSYQSDPPGRCLMQSSIRISVPSATGGVLDTYVTLGQPLFCSQSIFGRGTRVWIAVRICRTDDGDAPTVMIKDYWRESHRWTEGPSGKPSAANYTILYETGVN
;
A
#
# COMPACT_ATOMS: atom_id res chain seq x y z
N MET A 1 21.26 -5.56 -23.57
CA MET A 1 21.28 -4.26 -22.86
C MET A 1 22.72 -4.03 -22.42
N ASN A 2 23.30 -2.85 -22.68
CA ASN A 2 24.64 -2.55 -22.15
C ASN A 2 24.57 -2.23 -20.63
N PHE A 3 25.70 -2.20 -19.94
CA PHE A 3 25.74 -1.95 -18.48
C PHE A 3 25.17 -0.58 -18.06
N GLU A 4 25.38 0.47 -18.84
CA GLU A 4 24.83 1.81 -18.55
C GLU A 4 23.30 1.83 -18.66
N GLN A 5 22.75 1.13 -19.65
CA GLN A 5 21.31 0.96 -19.78
C GLN A 5 20.73 0.22 -18.58
N VAL A 6 21.40 -0.84 -18.11
CA VAL A 6 20.98 -1.57 -16.90
C VAL A 6 20.98 -0.64 -15.69
N ASN A 7 22.03 0.16 -15.48
CA ASN A 7 22.12 1.08 -14.35
C ASN A 7 21.03 2.17 -14.37
N ASN A 8 20.77 2.76 -15.54
CA ASN A 8 19.70 3.76 -15.69
C ASN A 8 18.31 3.15 -15.41
N TRP A 9 18.09 1.91 -15.84
CA TRP A 9 16.86 1.19 -15.51
C TRP A 9 16.76 0.92 -14.02
N THR A 10 17.83 0.45 -13.36
CA THR A 10 17.85 0.24 -11.91
C THR A 10 17.47 1.51 -11.15
N GLN A 11 18.04 2.65 -11.52
CA GLN A 11 17.74 3.93 -10.85
C GLN A 11 16.26 4.34 -11.00
N ILE A 12 15.68 4.23 -12.19
CA ILE A 12 14.26 4.54 -12.42
C ILE A 12 13.37 3.59 -11.59
N GLN A 13 13.76 2.32 -11.46
CA GLN A 13 13.05 1.34 -10.65
C GLN A 13 13.12 1.68 -9.15
N GLU A 14 14.27 2.11 -8.64
CA GLU A 14 14.43 2.54 -7.25
C GLU A 14 13.56 3.77 -6.91
N TYR A 15 13.44 4.72 -7.84
CA TYR A 15 12.53 5.85 -7.68
C TYR A 15 11.06 5.41 -7.66
N ALA A 16 10.67 4.52 -8.58
CA ALA A 16 9.33 3.96 -8.59
C ALA A 16 9.01 3.21 -7.29
N PHE A 17 9.95 2.40 -6.81
CA PHE A 17 9.87 1.68 -5.54
C PHE A 17 9.64 2.62 -4.36
N THR A 18 10.45 3.68 -4.27
CA THR A 18 10.36 4.67 -3.20
C THR A 18 9.02 5.41 -3.23
N ALA A 19 8.53 5.76 -4.42
CA ALA A 19 7.23 6.41 -4.60
C ALA A 19 6.06 5.49 -4.21
N PHE A 20 6.13 4.19 -4.52
CA PHE A 20 5.16 3.19 -4.06
C PHE A 20 5.24 2.92 -2.56
N ARG A 21 6.41 3.14 -1.91
CA ARG A 21 6.60 3.00 -0.46
C ARG A 21 6.01 4.16 0.33
N SER A 22 6.16 5.39 -0.17
CA SER A 22 5.76 6.60 0.55
C SER A 22 4.25 6.81 0.61
N VAL A 23 3.53 6.55 -0.49
CA VAL A 23 2.07 6.71 -0.59
C VAL A 23 1.46 5.43 -1.16
N PRO A 24 0.40 4.88 -0.53
CA PRO A 24 -0.35 3.77 -1.12
C PRO A 24 -0.86 4.13 -2.52
N ARG A 25 -0.46 3.34 -3.52
CA ARG A 25 -0.79 3.59 -4.92
C ARG A 25 -1.20 2.31 -5.64
N CYS A 26 -2.25 2.41 -6.44
CA CYS A 26 -2.67 1.39 -7.41
C CYS A 26 -1.78 1.39 -8.66
N PHE A 27 -1.32 2.57 -9.08
CA PHE A 27 -0.39 2.73 -10.19
C PHE A 27 0.46 4.00 -10.01
N LEU A 28 1.59 4.04 -10.72
CA LEU A 28 2.49 5.19 -10.78
C LEU A 28 2.74 5.54 -12.24
N LEU A 29 2.65 6.82 -12.55
CA LEU A 29 2.99 7.37 -13.86
C LEU A 29 4.34 8.09 -13.78
N ALA A 30 5.19 7.94 -14.78
CA ALA A 30 6.38 8.80 -14.92
C ALA A 30 6.75 9.06 -16.38
N ILE A 31 7.62 10.05 -16.53
CA ILE A 31 8.19 10.50 -17.79
C ILE A 31 9.69 10.25 -17.72
N GLY A 32 10.23 9.49 -18.67
CA GLY A 32 11.68 9.37 -18.86
C GLY A 32 12.13 10.26 -19.99
N ILE A 33 13.03 11.21 -19.69
CA ILE A 33 13.64 12.10 -20.68
C ILE A 33 15.06 11.60 -20.96
N PHE A 34 15.34 11.32 -22.24
CA PHE A 34 16.59 10.79 -22.74
C PHE A 34 17.11 11.70 -23.85
N VAL A 35 17.81 12.76 -23.48
CA VAL A 35 18.38 13.76 -24.40
C VAL A 35 17.33 14.46 -25.27
N ASP A 36 17.00 13.93 -26.44
CA ASP A 36 16.02 14.43 -27.40
C ASP A 36 14.78 13.54 -27.51
N MET A 37 14.82 12.37 -26.87
CA MET A 37 13.74 11.39 -26.84
C MET A 37 13.05 11.36 -25.47
N ALA A 38 11.77 11.02 -25.47
CA ALA A 38 11.01 10.75 -24.25
C ALA A 38 10.33 9.37 -24.33
N ARG A 39 10.02 8.82 -23.15
CA ARG A 39 9.13 7.67 -22.95
C ARG A 39 8.19 7.93 -21.79
N LEU A 40 6.98 7.43 -21.90
CA LEU A 40 5.96 7.47 -20.84
C LEU A 40 5.88 6.09 -20.19
N PHE A 41 5.76 6.07 -18.87
CA PHE A 41 5.73 4.86 -18.06
C PHE A 41 4.47 4.83 -17.22
N ARG A 42 3.83 3.66 -17.16
CA ARG A 42 2.80 3.32 -16.17
C ARG A 42 3.23 2.05 -15.47
N TRP A 43 3.64 2.16 -14.21
CA TRP A 43 3.78 1.01 -13.33
C TRP A 43 2.46 0.73 -12.63
N ASP A 44 2.08 -0.53 -12.56
CA ASP A 44 1.11 -1.00 -11.57
C ASP A 44 1.74 -2.14 -10.76
N ARG A 45 0.95 -2.75 -9.88
CA ARG A 45 1.42 -3.83 -8.98
C ARG A 45 1.63 -5.17 -9.71
N SER A 46 1.52 -5.20 -11.03
CA SER A 46 1.66 -6.41 -11.85
C SER A 46 2.65 -6.26 -13.01
N SER A 47 2.76 -5.07 -13.58
CA SER A 47 3.49 -4.83 -14.82
C SER A 47 3.94 -3.38 -14.95
N VAL A 48 4.80 -3.14 -15.95
CA VAL A 48 5.14 -1.81 -16.43
C VAL A 48 4.73 -1.70 -17.90
N LEU A 49 3.90 -0.71 -18.21
CA LEU A 49 3.62 -0.31 -19.59
C LEU A 49 4.55 0.85 -19.95
N VAL A 50 5.17 0.74 -21.12
CA VAL A 50 6.14 1.72 -21.60
C VAL A 50 5.74 2.12 -23.01
N SER A 51 5.64 3.43 -23.27
CA SER A 51 5.39 3.91 -24.62
C SER A 51 6.55 3.58 -25.56
N ARG A 52 6.29 3.63 -26.87
CA ARG A 52 7.40 3.81 -27.83
C ARG A 52 8.15 5.10 -27.50
N SER A 53 9.44 5.13 -27.84
CA SER A 53 10.24 6.35 -27.73
C SER A 53 9.76 7.37 -28.77
N PHE A 54 9.69 8.64 -28.40
CA PHE A 54 9.29 9.71 -29.31
C PHE A 54 10.16 10.97 -29.12
N PRO A 55 10.44 11.74 -30.19
CA PRO A 55 11.31 12.92 -30.13
C PRO A 55 10.53 14.13 -29.59
N TYR A 56 10.51 14.30 -28.27
CA TYR A 56 9.64 15.30 -27.63
C TYR A 56 9.95 16.75 -27.99
N LYS A 57 11.16 17.05 -28.51
CA LYS A 57 11.54 18.40 -28.95
C LYS A 57 10.92 18.79 -30.28
N THR A 58 10.65 17.82 -31.15
CA THR A 58 10.10 18.04 -32.50
C THR A 58 8.67 17.53 -32.64
N GLN A 59 8.25 16.58 -31.80
CA GLN A 59 6.89 16.03 -31.70
C GLN A 59 6.47 16.03 -30.22
N PRO A 60 6.16 17.21 -29.65
CA PRO A 60 5.88 17.38 -28.22
C PRO A 60 4.49 16.89 -27.81
N GLU A 61 3.59 16.63 -28.75
CA GLU A 61 2.16 16.39 -28.52
C GLU A 61 1.92 15.27 -27.49
N PRO A 62 2.56 14.08 -27.58
CA PRO A 62 2.34 13.01 -26.61
C PRO A 62 2.80 13.39 -25.20
N LEU A 63 3.86 14.19 -25.08
CA LEU A 63 4.36 14.64 -23.78
C LEU A 63 3.42 15.69 -23.17
N LEU A 64 2.94 16.63 -23.99
CA LEU A 64 2.04 17.69 -23.54
C LEU A 64 0.70 17.11 -23.09
N GLU A 65 0.10 16.21 -23.87
CA GLU A 65 -1.13 15.51 -23.51
C GLU A 65 -0.98 14.74 -22.19
N PHE A 66 0.13 14.05 -22.02
CA PHE A 66 0.39 13.32 -20.79
C PHE A 66 0.55 14.23 -19.57
N ILE A 67 1.27 15.36 -19.70
CA ILE A 67 1.42 16.33 -18.62
C ILE A 67 0.08 16.99 -18.28
N MET A 68 -0.72 17.35 -19.27
CA MET A 68 -2.08 17.88 -19.04
C MET A 68 -2.95 16.85 -18.32
N GLY A 69 -2.90 15.58 -18.73
CA GLY A 69 -3.56 14.49 -18.02
C GLY A 69 -3.09 14.36 -16.56
N LEU A 70 -1.78 14.39 -16.32
CA LEU A 70 -1.23 14.37 -14.96
C LEU A 70 -1.72 15.55 -14.11
N ALA A 71 -1.80 16.76 -14.68
CA ALA A 71 -2.29 17.92 -13.96
C ALA A 71 -3.79 17.79 -13.59
N LEU A 72 -4.60 17.26 -14.50
CA LEU A 72 -6.04 17.05 -14.28
C LEU A 72 -6.32 15.88 -13.33
N TYR A 73 -5.47 14.85 -13.33
CA TYR A 73 -5.61 13.63 -12.55
C TYR A 73 -4.45 13.44 -11.57
N ALA A 74 -3.97 14.51 -10.92
CA ALA A 74 -2.75 14.48 -10.10
C ALA A 74 -2.77 13.46 -8.95
N ASN A 75 -3.95 13.19 -8.40
CA ASN A 75 -4.18 12.17 -7.37
C ASN A 75 -4.56 10.80 -7.95
N GLY A 76 -4.54 10.68 -9.27
CA GLY A 76 -4.80 9.44 -9.99
C GLY A 76 -3.85 8.34 -9.54
N GLY A 77 -4.43 7.19 -9.19
CA GLY A 77 -3.67 6.03 -8.77
C GLY A 77 -3.28 6.02 -7.30
N ILE A 78 -3.63 7.01 -6.47
CA ILE A 78 -3.59 6.85 -5.02
C ILE A 78 -4.63 5.81 -4.61
N ASP A 79 -4.24 4.86 -3.77
CA ASP A 79 -5.14 3.88 -3.18
C ASP A 79 -5.90 4.56 -2.03
N PRO A 80 -7.24 4.72 -2.12
CA PRO A 80 -8.01 5.41 -1.09
C PRO A 80 -8.30 4.54 0.14
N THR A 81 -7.98 3.24 0.10
CA THR A 81 -8.34 2.32 1.18
C THR A 81 -7.55 2.55 2.48
N PRO A 82 -6.24 2.83 2.45
CA PRO A 82 -5.52 3.29 3.63
C PRO A 82 -5.81 4.77 3.85
N THR A 83 -6.31 5.10 5.03
CA THR A 83 -6.58 6.48 5.41
C THR A 83 -5.50 7.01 6.37
N ALA A 84 -5.44 8.34 6.46
CA ALA A 84 -4.50 9.13 7.26
C ALA A 84 -4.24 8.55 8.67
N PRO A 85 -3.08 8.89 9.31
CA PRO A 85 -2.69 8.37 10.61
C PRO A 85 -3.81 8.46 11.65
N ILE A 86 -3.76 7.58 12.65
CA ILE A 86 -4.72 7.61 13.74
C ILE A 86 -4.63 8.92 14.53
N VAL A 87 -5.79 9.49 14.82
CA VAL A 87 -5.90 10.81 15.45
C VAL A 87 -6.75 10.77 16.72
N LEU A 88 -7.64 9.77 16.85
CA LEU A 88 -8.53 9.67 18.00
C LEU A 88 -7.80 9.04 19.19
N GLU A 89 -8.05 9.54 20.39
CA GLU A 89 -7.46 9.03 21.63
C GLU A 89 -7.81 7.55 21.86
N ALA A 90 -9.08 7.19 21.69
CA ALA A 90 -9.53 5.80 21.80
C ALA A 90 -8.81 4.83 20.85
N GLU A 91 -8.42 5.28 19.65
CA GLU A 91 -7.64 4.45 18.71
C GLU A 91 -6.19 4.31 19.14
N ARG A 92 -5.62 5.34 19.78
CA ARG A 92 -4.28 5.27 20.35
C ARG A 92 -4.23 4.28 21.50
N ASP A 93 -5.22 4.33 22.39
CA ASP A 93 -5.33 3.38 23.50
C ASP A 93 -5.54 1.95 22.99
N LEU A 94 -6.37 1.78 21.95
CA LEU A 94 -6.56 0.50 21.28
C LEU A 94 -5.25 -0.04 20.71
N VAL A 95 -4.48 0.80 20.00
CA VAL A 95 -3.18 0.40 19.44
C VAL A 95 -2.19 0.05 20.54
N ASP A 96 -2.11 0.82 21.63
CA ASP A 96 -1.19 0.54 22.73
C ASP A 96 -1.51 -0.80 23.41
N LYS A 97 -2.78 -1.02 23.74
CA LYS A 97 -3.26 -2.27 24.32
C LYS A 97 -3.02 -3.47 23.40
N ALA A 98 -3.37 -3.35 22.12
CA ALA A 98 -3.20 -4.41 21.14
C ALA A 98 -1.73 -4.69 20.84
N TYR A 99 -0.87 -3.66 20.84
CA TYR A 99 0.57 -3.83 20.65
C TYR A 99 1.18 -4.61 21.82
N ARG A 100 0.87 -4.24 23.06
CA ARG A 100 1.34 -4.95 24.26
C ARG A 100 0.90 -6.41 24.26
N LYS A 101 -0.38 -6.66 23.95
CA LYS A 101 -0.90 -8.04 23.81
C LYS A 101 -0.18 -8.80 22.70
N GLY A 102 0.04 -8.19 21.55
CA GLY A 102 0.81 -8.78 20.45
C GLY A 102 2.25 -9.14 20.82
N GLN A 103 2.87 -8.42 21.77
CA GLN A 103 4.17 -8.78 22.32
C GLN A 103 4.09 -9.97 23.27
N GLU A 104 3.08 -9.99 24.16
CA GLU A 104 2.80 -11.11 25.06
C GLU A 104 2.53 -12.41 24.27
N ASP A 105 1.82 -12.30 23.15
CA ASP A 105 1.48 -13.41 22.24
C ASP A 105 2.61 -13.78 21.25
N ASN A 106 3.77 -13.12 21.31
CA ASN A 106 4.92 -13.31 20.40
C ASN A 106 4.62 -13.06 18.91
N LEU A 107 3.64 -12.20 18.62
CA LEU A 107 3.30 -11.76 17.26
C LEU A 107 4.11 -10.52 16.83
N LEU A 108 4.57 -9.74 17.79
CA LEU A 108 5.35 -8.52 17.60
C LEU A 108 6.70 -8.63 18.32
N PRO A 109 7.75 -7.94 17.83
CA PRO A 109 9.04 -7.95 18.49
C PRO A 109 8.94 -7.42 19.93
N PRO A 110 9.63 -8.04 20.89
CA PRO A 110 9.62 -7.60 22.28
C PRO A 110 10.34 -6.25 22.43
N GLY A 111 9.86 -5.39 23.34
CA GLY A 111 10.49 -4.12 23.68
C GLY A 111 9.85 -2.88 23.04
N SER A 112 10.60 -1.77 22.97
CA SER A 112 10.08 -0.52 22.39
C SER A 112 9.96 -0.60 20.87
N TYR A 113 8.85 -0.10 20.32
CA TYR A 113 8.67 0.03 18.86
C TYR A 113 9.83 0.78 18.20
N GLN A 114 10.39 0.21 17.13
CA GLN A 114 11.42 0.81 16.31
C GLN A 114 10.86 1.05 14.89
N SER A 115 10.84 2.30 14.46
CA SER A 115 10.42 2.70 13.12
C SER A 115 11.56 2.63 12.10
N ASP A 116 11.21 2.33 10.84
CA ASP A 116 12.07 2.49 9.68
C ASP A 116 11.37 3.41 8.65
N PRO A 117 11.86 4.64 8.43
CA PRO A 117 13.04 5.27 9.03
C PRO A 117 12.81 5.65 10.52
N PRO A 118 13.89 5.85 11.30
CA PRO A 118 13.80 6.23 12.72
C PRO A 118 13.07 7.56 12.94
N GLY A 119 12.49 7.71 14.14
CA GLY A 119 11.91 8.98 14.60
C GLY A 119 10.39 9.06 14.53
N ARG A 120 9.70 7.99 14.10
CA ARG A 120 8.25 7.86 14.25
C ARG A 120 7.89 6.95 15.42
N CYS A 121 6.94 7.38 16.24
CA CYS A 121 6.36 6.51 17.25
C CYS A 121 5.33 5.54 16.64
N LEU A 122 4.94 4.53 17.42
CA LEU A 122 3.94 3.52 17.03
C LEU A 122 2.69 4.18 16.42
N MET A 123 2.11 5.16 17.11
CA MET A 123 0.88 5.86 16.68
C MET A 123 1.05 6.62 15.35
N GLN A 124 2.22 7.21 15.11
CA GLN A 124 2.51 7.94 13.87
C GLN A 124 2.76 7.01 12.67
N SER A 125 3.06 5.74 12.94
CA SER A 125 3.22 4.70 11.94
C SER A 125 1.96 3.87 11.72
N SER A 126 1.02 3.91 12.68
CA SER A 126 -0.29 3.28 12.59
C SER A 126 -1.23 4.02 11.63
N ILE A 127 -1.90 3.26 10.77
CA ILE A 127 -2.86 3.78 9.79
C ILE A 127 -4.17 3.01 9.88
N ARG A 128 -5.25 3.59 9.34
CA ARG A 128 -6.53 2.91 9.20
C ARG A 128 -6.63 2.22 7.85
N ILE A 129 -7.18 1.02 7.83
CA ILE A 129 -7.46 0.24 6.62
C ILE A 129 -8.94 -0.15 6.64
N SER A 130 -9.69 0.24 5.61
CA SER A 130 -11.10 -0.13 5.48
C SER A 130 -11.28 -1.30 4.51
N VAL A 131 -11.86 -2.39 4.99
CA VAL A 131 -12.09 -3.62 4.22
C VAL A 131 -13.60 -3.87 4.12
N PRO A 132 -14.15 -4.24 2.95
CA PRO A 132 -15.54 -4.65 2.81
C PRO A 132 -15.88 -5.78 3.78
N SER A 133 -16.90 -5.58 4.60
CA SER A 133 -17.30 -6.60 5.57
C SER A 133 -17.88 -7.83 4.87
N ALA A 134 -17.61 -9.01 5.44
CA ALA A 134 -18.12 -10.28 4.92
C ALA A 134 -19.66 -10.38 4.93
N THR A 135 -20.29 -9.66 5.87
CA THR A 135 -21.74 -9.60 6.09
C THR A 135 -22.46 -8.64 5.14
N GLY A 136 -21.72 -7.83 4.37
CA GLY A 136 -22.25 -6.89 3.39
C GLY A 136 -22.81 -5.60 3.99
N GLY A 137 -22.63 -4.49 3.28
CA GLY A 137 -23.26 -3.20 3.59
C GLY A 137 -22.46 -2.23 4.48
N VAL A 138 -21.47 -2.68 5.24
CA VAL A 138 -20.60 -1.82 6.06
C VAL A 138 -19.13 -2.17 5.83
N LEU A 139 -18.25 -1.16 5.84
CA LEU A 139 -16.80 -1.37 5.82
C LEU A 139 -16.31 -1.69 7.24
N ASP A 140 -15.57 -2.78 7.39
CA ASP A 140 -14.79 -3.04 8.58
C ASP A 140 -13.53 -2.17 8.57
N THR A 141 -13.34 -1.39 9.62
CA THR A 141 -12.14 -0.55 9.76
C THR A 141 -11.19 -1.20 10.74
N TYR A 142 -9.94 -1.29 10.33
CA TYR A 142 -8.83 -1.80 11.11
C TYR A 142 -7.82 -0.70 11.35
N VAL A 143 -7.10 -0.77 12.46
CA VAL A 143 -5.91 0.06 12.71
C VAL A 143 -4.67 -0.82 12.76
N THR A 144 -3.63 -0.44 12.02
CA THR A 144 -2.37 -1.18 12.02
C THR A 144 -1.58 -0.95 13.30
N LEU A 145 -0.79 -1.94 13.70
CA LEU A 145 0.11 -1.86 14.84
C LEU A 145 1.50 -1.39 14.37
N GLY A 146 1.57 -0.11 13.97
CA GLY A 146 2.75 0.50 13.39
C GLY A 146 2.91 0.24 11.89
N GLN A 147 4.17 0.26 11.45
CA GLN A 147 4.58 0.05 10.06
C GLN A 147 4.34 -1.41 9.59
N PRO A 148 4.32 -1.67 8.26
CA PRO A 148 4.17 -3.04 7.76
C PRO A 148 5.28 -3.95 8.30
N LEU A 149 4.92 -5.14 8.77
CA LEU A 149 5.83 -6.21 9.18
C LEU A 149 6.68 -6.71 8.00
N PHE A 150 6.10 -6.70 6.80
CA PHE A 150 6.77 -7.09 5.58
C PHE A 150 6.47 -6.08 4.46
N CYS A 151 7.50 -5.74 3.68
CA CYS A 151 7.38 -5.04 2.40
C CYS A 151 8.24 -5.78 1.37
N SER A 152 7.66 -6.19 0.25
CA SER A 152 8.43 -6.67 -0.90
C SER A 152 9.40 -5.59 -1.36
N GLN A 153 10.64 -5.96 -1.64
CA GLN A 153 11.68 -5.06 -2.17
C GLN A 153 11.64 -4.90 -3.69
N SER A 154 10.84 -5.71 -4.38
CA SER A 154 10.69 -5.65 -5.83
C SER A 154 9.51 -4.77 -6.24
N ILE A 155 9.71 -3.96 -7.29
CA ILE A 155 8.63 -3.29 -8.03
C ILE A 155 7.89 -4.24 -8.98
N PHE A 156 8.51 -5.37 -9.33
CA PHE A 156 7.92 -6.42 -10.15
C PHE A 156 7.27 -7.47 -9.25
N GLY A 157 6.04 -7.85 -9.59
CA GLY A 157 5.18 -8.64 -8.73
C GLY A 157 4.34 -7.77 -7.80
N ARG A 158 3.58 -8.40 -6.89
CA ARG A 158 2.50 -7.76 -6.12
C ARG A 158 2.97 -6.63 -5.18
N GLY A 159 4.29 -6.43 -5.06
CA GLY A 159 4.96 -5.47 -4.18
C GLY A 159 4.39 -5.47 -2.75
N THR A 160 3.92 -6.63 -2.32
CA THR A 160 3.04 -6.85 -1.18
C THR A 160 3.57 -6.20 0.09
N ARG A 161 2.64 -5.63 0.85
CA ARG A 161 2.86 -5.26 2.24
C ARG A 161 1.99 -6.11 3.15
N VAL A 162 2.49 -6.40 4.34
CA VAL A 162 1.72 -7.12 5.35
C VAL A 162 1.81 -6.35 6.66
N TRP A 163 0.67 -6.14 7.29
CA TRP A 163 0.53 -5.50 8.58
C TRP A 163 -0.08 -6.45 9.58
N ILE A 164 0.25 -6.22 10.84
CA ILE A 164 -0.57 -6.67 11.96
C ILE A 164 -1.51 -5.50 12.30
N ALA A 165 -2.78 -5.80 12.55
CA ALA A 165 -3.81 -4.80 12.81
C ALA A 165 -4.84 -5.33 13.81
N VAL A 166 -5.65 -4.41 14.33
CA VAL A 166 -6.80 -4.74 15.20
C VAL A 166 -8.05 -4.06 14.65
N ARG A 167 -9.20 -4.73 14.74
CA ARG A 167 -10.48 -4.18 14.27
C ARG A 167 -10.94 -3.07 15.21
N ILE A 168 -11.43 -1.98 14.64
CA ILE A 168 -12.13 -0.92 15.39
C ILE A 168 -13.57 -1.39 15.59
N CYS A 169 -13.88 -1.91 16.79
CA CYS A 169 -15.24 -2.26 17.18
C CYS A 169 -16.05 -1.00 17.52
N ARG A 170 -17.33 -0.96 17.15
CA ARG A 170 -18.25 0.16 17.45
C ARG A 170 -18.97 0.02 18.80
N THR A 171 -18.74 -1.09 19.49
CA THR A 171 -19.42 -1.56 20.70
C THR A 171 -18.40 -2.25 21.62
N ASP A 172 -18.77 -2.47 22.89
CA ASP A 172 -17.99 -3.17 23.94
C ASP A 172 -17.76 -4.67 23.66
N ASP A 173 -17.50 -5.02 22.39
CA ASP A 173 -17.24 -6.37 21.89
C ASP A 173 -15.84 -6.84 22.30
N GLY A 174 -15.62 -7.01 23.62
CA GLY A 174 -14.44 -7.64 24.19
C GLY A 174 -13.09 -7.12 23.65
N ASP A 175 -12.06 -7.95 23.77
CA ASP A 175 -10.80 -7.70 23.06
C ASP A 175 -10.98 -8.09 21.59
N ALA A 176 -10.94 -7.09 20.69
CA ALA A 176 -10.93 -7.35 19.27
C ALA A 176 -9.70 -8.22 18.89
N PRO A 177 -9.89 -9.26 18.04
CA PRO A 177 -8.81 -10.12 17.63
C PRO A 177 -7.75 -9.36 16.85
N THR A 178 -6.49 -9.76 17.01
CA THR A 178 -5.40 -9.27 16.17
C THR A 178 -5.46 -10.00 14.83
N VAL A 179 -5.33 -9.25 13.74
CA VAL A 179 -5.43 -9.76 12.38
C VAL A 179 -4.18 -9.45 11.57
N MET A 180 -3.86 -10.32 10.62
CA MET A 180 -2.80 -10.06 9.65
C MET A 180 -3.43 -9.58 8.34
N ILE A 181 -3.19 -8.32 7.99
CA ILE A 181 -3.70 -7.71 6.76
C ILE A 181 -2.60 -7.73 5.71
N LYS A 182 -2.90 -8.30 4.55
CA LYS A 182 -2.02 -8.25 3.38
C LYS A 182 -2.61 -7.31 2.33
N ASP A 183 -1.79 -6.38 1.86
CA ASP A 183 -2.07 -5.64 0.63
C ASP A 183 -2.02 -6.64 -0.54
N TYR A 184 -3.16 -6.75 -1.18
CA TYR A 184 -3.43 -7.57 -2.33
C TYR A 184 -4.18 -6.73 -3.36
N TRP A 185 -3.48 -6.35 -4.43
CA TRP A 185 -4.11 -5.77 -5.60
C TRP A 185 -4.95 -6.80 -6.39
N ARG A 186 -6.26 -6.55 -6.58
CA ARG A 186 -7.14 -7.30 -7.50
C ARG A 186 -7.96 -6.32 -8.34
N GLU A 187 -8.32 -6.75 -9.53
CA GLU A 187 -9.50 -6.21 -10.20
C GLU A 187 -10.73 -6.59 -9.36
N SER A 188 -11.66 -5.66 -9.18
CA SER A 188 -12.81 -5.77 -8.26
C SER A 188 -13.70 -7.02 -8.45
N HIS A 189 -13.56 -7.70 -9.58
CA HIS A 189 -14.33 -8.88 -9.97
C HIS A 189 -13.62 -10.22 -9.64
N ARG A 190 -12.38 -10.20 -9.14
CA ARG A 190 -11.62 -11.43 -8.85
C ARG A 190 -11.85 -11.90 -7.40
N TRP A 191 -12.03 -13.20 -7.20
CA TRP A 191 -12.38 -13.81 -5.90
C TRP A 191 -11.27 -13.62 -4.86
N THR A 192 -11.58 -13.45 -3.58
CA THR A 192 -10.58 -13.35 -2.50
C THR A 192 -9.91 -14.70 -2.22
N GLU A 193 -8.59 -14.70 -1.97
CA GLU A 193 -7.90 -15.85 -1.34
C GLU A 193 -8.04 -15.70 0.17
N GLY A 194 -9.11 -16.26 0.73
CA GLY A 194 -9.46 -16.21 2.16
C GLY A 194 -10.86 -16.80 2.40
N PRO A 195 -11.27 -17.01 3.66
CA PRO A 195 -12.52 -17.69 4.01
C PRO A 195 -13.79 -16.96 3.54
N SER A 196 -13.67 -15.68 3.13
CA SER A 196 -14.82 -14.87 2.72
C SER A 196 -15.30 -15.12 1.29
N GLY A 197 -14.53 -15.78 0.41
CA GLY A 197 -14.96 -16.30 -0.90
C GLY A 197 -15.82 -15.37 -1.77
N LYS A 198 -15.68 -14.05 -1.67
CA LYS A 198 -16.50 -13.06 -2.36
C LYS A 198 -15.64 -12.04 -3.12
N PRO A 199 -16.10 -11.50 -4.26
CA PRO A 199 -15.44 -10.38 -4.92
C PRO A 199 -15.37 -9.17 -3.97
N SER A 200 -14.21 -8.52 -3.89
CA SER A 200 -13.99 -7.33 -3.06
C SER A 200 -13.25 -6.28 -3.88
N ALA A 201 -13.71 -5.03 -3.80
CA ALA A 201 -13.07 -3.88 -4.44
C ALA A 201 -11.91 -3.30 -3.61
N ALA A 202 -11.66 -3.82 -2.41
CA ALA A 202 -10.54 -3.37 -1.59
C ALA A 202 -9.24 -4.09 -1.94
N ASN A 203 -8.14 -3.33 -1.94
CA ASN A 203 -6.80 -3.84 -2.15
C ASN A 203 -6.24 -4.62 -0.93
N TYR A 204 -7.07 -5.05 0.01
CA TYR A 204 -6.61 -5.64 1.28
C TYR A 204 -7.41 -6.89 1.61
N THR A 205 -6.71 -7.92 2.10
CA THR A 205 -7.30 -9.18 2.52
C THR A 205 -6.76 -9.56 3.90
N ILE A 206 -7.65 -10.03 4.76
CA ILE A 206 -7.29 -10.60 6.05
C ILE A 206 -6.78 -12.02 5.79
N LEU A 207 -5.51 -12.27 6.14
CA LEU A 207 -4.89 -13.58 5.97
C LEU A 207 -5.17 -14.51 7.15
N TYR A 208 -5.34 -13.94 8.33
CA TYR A 208 -5.44 -14.67 9.58
C TYR A 208 -6.05 -13.79 10.67
N GLU A 209 -6.88 -14.37 11.54
CA GLU A 209 -7.44 -13.76 12.74
C GLU A 209 -7.09 -14.62 13.95
N THR A 210 -6.49 -14.03 14.99
CA THR A 210 -6.24 -14.74 16.26
C THR A 210 -7.55 -14.86 17.04
N GLY A 211 -7.97 -16.06 17.45
CA GLY A 211 -9.08 -16.23 18.39
C GLY A 211 -10.41 -16.74 17.81
N VAL A 212 -10.43 -17.26 16.59
CA VAL A 212 -11.54 -18.10 16.11
C VAL A 212 -11.15 -19.57 16.30
N ASN A 213 -11.59 -20.16 17.42
CA ASN A 213 -11.78 -21.61 17.57
C ASN A 213 -13.28 -21.89 17.57
#